data_AF-S4PPD2-F1
#
_entry.id   AF-S4PPD2-F1
#
_cell.length_a   1.000
_cell.length_b   1.000
_cell.length_c   1.000
_cell.angle_alpha   90.00
_cell.angle_beta   90.00
_cell.angle_gamma   90.00
#
_symmetry.space_group_name_H-M   'P 1'
#
loop_
_entity.id
_entity.type
_entity.pdbx_description
1 polymer ?
#
loop_
_entity_poly.entity_id
_entity_poly.type
_entity_poly.pdbx_seq_one_letter_code
_entity_poly.pdbx_strand_id
1 'polypeptide(L)' 'MKSKTNVIELFQDAKANQTYVKVCAPMVRYSKVQFRTLVKNFGVDLCFTPMILADSFCQNAKARSNEFVTTKYDTP' A
#
# COMPACT_ATOMS: atom_id res chain seq x y z
N MET A 1 16.91 -9.78 6.67
CA MET A 1 16.17 -8.52 6.94
C MET A 1 15.52 -8.10 5.62
N LYS A 2 14.23 -7.76 5.58
CA LYS A 2 13.57 -7.34 4.32
C LYS A 2 14.21 -6.02 3.83
N SER A 3 14.49 -5.90 2.53
CA SER A 3 14.87 -4.61 1.95
C SER A 3 13.72 -3.63 2.15
N LYS A 4 14.02 -2.43 2.62
CA LYS A 4 13.04 -1.35 2.77
C LYS A 4 13.01 -0.54 1.49
N THR A 5 11.84 -0.23 0.96
CA THR A 5 11.62 0.72 -0.13
C THR A 5 11.50 2.11 0.46
N ASN A 6 12.40 3.00 0.05
CA ASN A 6 12.29 4.41 0.36
C ASN A 6 11.32 5.05 -0.63
N VAL A 7 10.19 5.56 -0.14
CA VAL A 7 9.19 6.20 -0.99
C VAL A 7 9.76 7.42 -1.72
N ILE A 8 10.72 8.15 -1.12
CA ILE A 8 11.34 9.32 -1.74
C ILE A 8 12.16 8.93 -2.98
N GLU A 9 12.82 7.78 -2.96
CA GLU A 9 13.59 7.26 -4.10
C GLU A 9 12.66 7.02 -5.31
N LEU A 10 11.46 6.48 -5.10
CA LEU A 10 10.46 6.31 -6.18
C LEU A 10 10.14 7.62 -6.91
N PHE A 11 9.99 8.72 -6.16
CA PHE A 11 9.71 10.04 -6.73
C PHE A 11 10.94 10.65 -7.41
N GLN A 12 12.13 10.44 -6.85
CA GLN A 12 13.39 10.89 -7.45
C GLN A 12 13.66 10.18 -8.77
N ASP A 13 13.47 8.86 -8.81
CA ASP A 13 13.61 8.03 -10.01
C ASP A 13 12.62 8.43 -11.10
N ALA A 14 11.34 8.62 -10.74
CA ALA A 14 10.34 9.09 -11.70
C ALA A 14 10.73 10.46 -12.30
N LYS A 15 11.21 11.39 -11.47
CA LYS A 15 11.68 12.70 -11.93
C LYS A 15 12.89 12.59 -12.87
N ALA A 16 13.90 11.79 -12.50
CA ALA A 16 15.09 11.59 -13.30
C ALA A 16 14.77 10.98 -14.68
N ASN A 17 13.80 10.07 -14.72
CA ASN A 17 13.34 9.42 -15.95
C ASN A 17 12.32 10.24 -16.75
N GLN A 18 11.96 11.45 -16.30
CA GLN A 18 10.91 12.27 -16.91
C GLN A 18 9.54 11.55 -16.98
N THR A 19 9.24 10.76 -15.96
CA THR A 19 7.98 10.02 -15.80
C THR A 19 7.26 10.45 -14.51
N TYR A 20 6.28 9.65 -14.09
CA TYR A 20 5.48 9.86 -12.87
C TYR A 20 5.34 8.55 -12.09
N VAL A 21 5.11 8.67 -10.79
CA VAL A 21 4.82 7.54 -9.91
C VAL A 21 3.35 7.13 -10.10
N LYS A 22 3.10 5.87 -10.43
CA LYS A 22 1.75 5.29 -10.50
C LYS A 22 1.30 4.86 -9.12
N VAL A 23 0.32 5.57 -8.59
CA VAL A 23 -0.18 5.37 -7.22
C VAL A 23 -1.59 4.79 -7.24
N CYS A 24 -1.78 3.66 -6.57
CA CYS A 24 -3.10 3.16 -6.20
C CYS A 24 -3.57 3.88 -4.93
N ALA A 25 -4.54 4.78 -5.10
CA ALA A 25 -5.13 5.58 -4.03
C ALA A 25 -5.83 4.73 -2.96
N PRO A 26 -5.97 5.23 -1.71
CA PRO A 26 -6.75 4.56 -0.70
C PRO A 26 -8.23 4.53 -1.10
N MET A 27 -8.80 3.34 -1.22
CA MET A 27 -10.21 3.14 -1.58
C MET A 27 -10.89 2.35 -0.49
N VAL A 28 -11.90 2.95 0.15
CA VAL A 28 -12.69 2.33 1.22
C VAL A 28 -13.19 0.96 0.74
N ARG A 29 -12.92 -0.09 1.52
CA ARG A 29 -13.22 -1.51 1.23
C ARG A 29 -12.51 -2.14 0.01
N TYR A 30 -12.07 -1.39 -0.99
CA TYR A 30 -11.52 -1.93 -2.24
C TYR A 30 -10.01 -2.15 -2.22
N SER A 31 -9.21 -1.25 -1.65
CA SER A 31 -7.73 -1.39 -1.65
C SER A 31 -7.19 -2.37 -0.59
N LYS A 32 -7.91 -3.48 -0.35
CA LYS A 32 -7.49 -4.61 0.50
C LYS A 32 -6.30 -5.35 -0.10
N VAL A 33 -5.68 -6.23 0.69
CA VAL A 33 -4.39 -6.86 0.36
C VAL A 33 -4.40 -7.60 -0.98
N GLN A 34 -5.51 -8.26 -1.33
CA GLN A 34 -5.67 -8.98 -2.60
C GLN A 34 -5.64 -8.02 -3.79
N PHE A 35 -6.37 -6.90 -3.71
CA PHE A 35 -6.39 -5.90 -4.76
C PHE A 35 -5.03 -5.22 -4.93
N ARG A 36 -4.38 -4.82 -3.82
CA ARG A 36 -3.03 -4.24 -3.86
C ARG A 36 -2.01 -5.21 -4.46
N THR A 37 -2.14 -6.50 -4.17
CA THR A 37 -1.26 -7.54 -4.74
C THR A 37 -1.48 -7.67 -6.24
N LEU A 38 -2.74 -7.62 -6.69
CA LEU A 38 -3.07 -7.67 -8.11
C LEU A 38 -2.49 -6.48 -8.87
N VAL A 39 -2.79 -5.25 -8.45
CA VAL A 39 -2.40 -4.05 -9.22
C VAL A 39 -0.90 -3.81 -9.26
N LYS A 40 -0.13 -4.31 -8.27
CA LYS A 40 1.34 -4.34 -8.34
C LYS A 40 1.85 -5.10 -9.58
N ASN A 41 1.13 -6.14 -10.02
CA ASN A 41 1.47 -6.88 -11.25
C ASN A 41 1.16 -6.11 -12.54
N PHE A 42 0.42 -5.00 -12.44
CA PHE A 42 0.06 -4.13 -13.57
C PHE A 42 0.84 -2.81 -13.54
N GLY A 43 2.02 -2.81 -12.91
CA GLY A 43 2.94 -1.68 -12.93
C GLY A 43 2.54 -0.53 -12.02
N VAL A 44 1.79 -0.77 -10.94
CA VAL A 44 1.62 0.23 -9.89
C VAL A 44 2.87 0.25 -9.01
N ASP A 45 3.42 1.44 -8.79
CA ASP A 45 4.67 1.64 -8.04
C ASP A 45 4.39 1.75 -6.52
N LEU A 46 3.27 2.37 -6.14
CA LEU A 46 2.88 2.61 -4.76
C LEU A 46 1.39 2.29 -4.53
N CYS A 47 1.07 1.55 -3.47
CA CYS A 47 -0.32 1.22 -3.11
C CYS A 47 -0.60 1.58 -1.66
N PHE A 48 -1.76 2.19 -1.41
CA PHE A 48 -2.25 2.45 -0.05
C PHE A 48 -3.31 1.44 0.39
N THR A 49 -3.34 1.14 1.69
CA THR A 49 -4.45 0.42 2.33
C THR A 49 -5.76 1.21 2.17
N PRO A 50 -6.93 0.61 2.44
CA PRO A 50 -8.14 1.41 2.60
C PRO A 50 -7.96 2.40 3.76
N MET A 51 -8.82 3.40 3.84
CA MET A 51 -8.97 4.17 5.07
C MET A 51 -9.37 3.23 6.21
N ILE A 52 -8.62 3.25 7.32
CA ILE A 52 -8.86 2.43 8.51
C ILE A 52 -9.25 3.37 9.65
N LEU A 53 -10.39 3.10 10.29
CA LEU A 53 -10.81 3.84 11.48
C LEU A 53 -9.91 3.49 12.66
N ALA A 54 -9.19 4.48 13.18
CA ALA A 54 -8.25 4.30 14.29
C ALA A 54 -8.92 3.69 15.53
N ASP A 55 -10.11 4.17 15.88
CA ASP A 55 -10.85 3.70 17.06
C ASP A 55 -11.17 2.20 16.98
N SER A 56 -11.77 1.77 15.86
CA SER A 56 -12.06 0.34 15.62
C SER A 56 -10.79 -0.50 15.53
N PHE A 57 -9.72 0.02 14.91
CA PHE A 57 -8.46 -0.69 14.78
C PHE A 57 -7.76 -0.92 16.12
N CYS A 58 -7.78 0.06 17.03
CA CYS A 58 -7.17 -0.06 18.35
C CYS A 58 -7.99 -0.95 19.29
N GLN A 59 -9.32 -0.76 19.32
CA GLN A 59 -10.17 -1.38 20.33
C GLN A 59 -10.68 -2.78 19.96
N ASN A 60 -10.76 -3.12 18.66
CA ASN A 60 -11.41 -4.35 18.21
C ASN A 60 -10.47 -5.22 17.36
N ALA A 61 -10.07 -6.36 17.92
CA ALA A 61 -9.18 -7.31 17.23
C ALA A 61 -9.75 -7.87 15.93
N LYS A 62 -11.05 -8.15 15.89
CA LYS A 62 -11.72 -8.66 14.68
C LYS A 62 -11.76 -7.58 13.59
N ALA A 63 -12.05 -6.33 13.96
CA ALA A 63 -12.02 -5.22 13.01
C ALA A 63 -10.61 -5.02 12.44
N ARG A 64 -9.58 -5.00 13.30
CA ARG A 64 -8.17 -4.91 12.89
C ARG A 64 -7.77 -5.99 11.89
N SER A 65 -8.08 -7.25 12.18
CA SER A 65 -7.78 -8.38 11.27
C SER A 65 -8.54 -8.31 9.94
N ASN A 66 -9.73 -7.72 9.92
CA ASN A 66 -10.54 -7.56 8.72
C ASN A 66 -10.12 -6.39 7.82
N GLU A 67 -9.59 -5.32 8.42
CA GLU A 67 -9.23 -4.08 7.73
C GLU A 67 -7.75 -4.03 7.32
N PHE A 68 -6.85 -4.70 8.05
CA PHE A 68 -5.41 -4.63 7.79
C PHE A 68 -4.75 -6.00 7.70
N VAL A 69 -4.24 -6.31 6.51
CA VAL A 69 -3.43 -7.51 6.22
C VAL A 69 -2.28 -7.09 5.30
N THR A 70 -1.10 -7.66 5.54
CA THR A 70 0.12 -7.48 4.74
C THR A 70 0.60 -8.81 4.19
N THR A 71 1.38 -8.78 3.11
CA THR A 71 2.06 -9.96 2.55
C THR A 71 3.55 -9.97 2.89
N LYS A 72 4.23 -11.09 2.58
CA LYS A 72 5.70 -11.15 2.66
C LYS A 72 6.42 -10.17 1.72
N TYR A 73 5.74 -9.69 0.68
CA TYR A 73 6.26 -8.75 -0.32
C TYR A 73 5.94 -7.28 0.00
N ASP A 74 5.18 -7.01 1.07
CA ASP A 74 4.95 -5.64 1.50
C ASP A 74 6.13 -5.13 2.35
N THR A 75 6.52 -3.90 2.04
CA THR A 75 7.56 -3.08 2.69
C THR A 75 7.05 -1.63 2.71
N PRO A 76 7.40 -0.81 3.72
CA PRO A 76 8.00 0.48 3.43
C PRO A 76 9.34 0.13 2.81
#